data_AF-A0A7C8NPA2-F1
#
_entry.id   AF-A0A7C8NPA2-F1
#
_cell.length_a   1.000
_cell.length_b   1.000
_cell.length_c   1.000
_cell.angle_alpha   90.00
_cell.angle_beta   90.00
_cell.angle_gamma   90.00
#
_symmetry.space_group_name_H-M   'P 1'
#
loop_
_entity.id
_entity.type
_entity.pdbx_description
1 polymer ?
#
loop_
_entity_poly.entity_id
_entity_poly.type
_entity_poly.pdbx_seq_one_letter_code
_entity_poly.pdbx_strand_id
1 'polypeptide(L)'
;MEHKTPTGAQISHSTVEKRIKQFLVSLDELINELKNSGSNKSRNSKGLVGEQVEDLLHSIEKCAKSRVYLKEKDDHAGLDSRGTELWNMTTKLLRSEKPSDIENKNTYLKLRHLAYLTLDCAQRTCGRTTQGSLRLVKIAVKAGKTYLDRDEVSLAESVLSNAAKYIDDLSKNTTPLLVDEEGERINLECEFLVQRIELSFLQHNINAAELMCNNAMERFSRDESAASRLESRIRESLGKVLYKIGKDMVKRANLTNGVEWLARALEIVDPKYVGSERFAAELRFGIMQNLVQTSLKTQVPNDLRKAEEVMEIMVKEWPERLNVHCLGLDVIVAQELGAEAYHAGKLVKFGPTEAGILDEADHYCFSSSHEDDVQHSSI
;
A
#
# COMPACT_ATOMS: atom_id res chain seq x y z
N MET A 1 -8.67 43.90 27.72
CA MET A 1 -9.29 42.57 27.85
C MET A 1 -8.43 41.59 27.07
N GLU A 2 -7.47 40.97 27.75
CA GLU A 2 -6.63 39.92 27.16
C GLU A 2 -7.41 38.60 27.20
N HIS A 3 -7.59 37.99 26.03
CA HIS A 3 -8.14 36.65 25.91
C HIS A 3 -7.15 35.64 26.48
N LYS A 4 -7.43 35.14 27.69
CA LYS A 4 -6.79 33.94 28.22
C LYS A 4 -7.26 32.74 27.41
N THR A 5 -6.35 32.14 26.66
CA THR A 5 -6.48 30.78 26.12
C THR A 5 -6.59 29.78 27.27
N PRO A 6 -7.39 28.70 27.14
CA PRO A 6 -7.56 27.74 28.22
C PRO A 6 -6.26 26.95 28.42
N THR A 7 -5.73 27.04 29.63
CA THR A 7 -4.59 26.25 30.09
C THR A 7 -5.01 24.79 30.11
N GLY A 8 -4.43 23.97 29.21
CA GLY A 8 -4.64 22.53 29.21
C GLY A 8 -4.24 21.96 30.58
N ALA A 9 -5.16 21.21 31.21
CA ALA A 9 -4.91 20.56 32.48
C ALA A 9 -3.64 19.69 32.36
N GLN A 10 -2.61 20.03 33.14
CA GLN A 10 -1.41 19.19 33.27
C GLN A 10 -1.83 17.85 33.88
N ILE A 11 -1.93 16.81 33.06
CA ILE A 11 -2.18 15.44 33.53
C ILE A 11 -0.95 15.02 34.33
N SER A 12 -1.14 14.58 35.58
CA SER A 12 -0.02 14.15 36.42
C SER A 12 0.66 12.90 35.83
N HIS A 13 1.99 12.81 35.95
CA HIS A 13 2.78 11.63 35.55
C HIS A 13 2.18 10.32 36.08
N SER A 14 1.78 10.31 37.35
CA SER A 14 1.13 9.18 38.03
C SER A 14 -0.17 8.71 37.35
N THR A 15 -0.92 9.63 36.74
CA THR A 15 -2.15 9.30 36.02
C THR A 15 -1.85 8.59 34.71
N VAL A 16 -0.80 9.00 34.00
CA VAL A 16 -0.42 8.37 32.72
C VAL A 16 0.16 6.99 32.94
N GLU A 17 1.03 6.83 33.94
CA GLU A 17 1.60 5.53 34.30
C GLU A 17 0.51 4.52 34.71
N LYS A 18 -0.48 4.95 35.51
CA LYS A 18 -1.63 4.10 35.88
C LYS A 18 -2.44 3.67 34.67
N ARG A 19 -2.64 4.56 33.68
CA ARG A 19 -3.35 4.24 32.44
C ARG A 19 -2.58 3.21 31.60
N ILE A 20 -1.26 3.36 31.47
CA ILE A 20 -0.41 2.41 30.74
C ILE A 20 -0.47 1.03 31.41
N LYS A 21 -0.33 0.98 32.74
CA LYS A 21 -0.43 -0.28 33.50
C LYS A 21 -1.79 -0.96 33.30
N GLN A 22 -2.89 -0.20 33.38
CA GLN A 22 -4.23 -0.75 33.14
C GLN A 22 -4.40 -1.28 31.71
N PHE A 23 -3.87 -0.54 30.72
CA PHE A 23 -3.88 -0.95 29.33
C PHE A 23 -3.10 -2.26 29.14
N LEU A 24 -1.90 -2.37 29.70
CA LEU A 24 -1.07 -3.56 29.60
C LEU A 24 -1.73 -4.80 30.23
N VAL A 25 -2.39 -4.65 31.38
CA VAL A 25 -3.17 -5.75 31.99
C VAL A 25 -4.28 -6.23 31.05
N SER A 26 -5.04 -5.29 30.49
CA SER A 26 -6.16 -5.60 29.59
C SER A 26 -5.65 -6.22 28.27
N LEU A 27 -4.47 -5.81 27.81
CA LEU A 27 -3.81 -6.37 26.64
C LEU A 27 -3.28 -7.80 26.89
N ASP A 28 -2.72 -8.05 28.08
CA ASP A 28 -2.27 -9.40 28.49
C ASP A 28 -3.47 -10.37 28.57
N GLU A 29 -4.63 -9.92 29.06
CA GLU A 29 -5.88 -10.69 29.04
C GLU A 29 -6.28 -11.08 27.61
N LEU A 30 -6.34 -10.10 26.69
CA LEU A 30 -6.63 -10.34 25.27
C LEU A 30 -5.63 -11.32 24.63
N ILE A 31 -4.32 -11.14 24.86
CA ILE A 31 -3.28 -12.02 24.31
C ILE A 31 -3.49 -13.46 24.80
N ASN A 32 -3.80 -13.64 26.09
CA ASN A 32 -4.07 -14.96 26.66
C ASN A 32 -5.34 -15.59 26.08
N GLU A 33 -6.41 -14.82 25.89
CA GLU A 33 -7.63 -15.29 25.22
C GLU A 33 -7.34 -15.74 23.78
N LEU A 34 -6.57 -14.96 23.02
CA LEU A 34 -6.19 -15.31 21.64
C LEU A 34 -5.38 -16.62 21.59
N LYS A 35 -4.43 -16.83 22.52
CA LYS A 35 -3.67 -18.09 22.63
C LYS A 35 -4.57 -19.28 22.93
N ASN A 36 -5.53 -19.12 23.83
CA ASN A 36 -6.43 -20.18 24.25
C ASN A 36 -7.52 -20.50 23.21
N SER A 37 -7.96 -19.50 22.44
CA SER A 37 -8.96 -19.64 21.37
C SER A 37 -8.50 -20.54 20.21
N GLY A 38 -7.18 -20.63 19.98
CA GLY A 38 -6.60 -21.58 19.02
C GLY A 38 -6.82 -23.06 19.39
N SER A 39 -7.15 -23.35 20.66
CA SER A 39 -7.34 -24.71 21.17
C SER A 39 -8.82 -25.13 21.30
N ASN A 40 -9.77 -24.20 21.35
CA ASN A 40 -11.21 -24.52 21.53
C ASN A 40 -12.11 -23.66 20.62
N LYS A 41 -12.68 -24.29 19.60
CA LYS A 41 -13.65 -23.69 18.66
C LYS A 41 -15.03 -23.48 19.32
N SER A 42 -15.18 -22.48 20.19
CA SER A 42 -16.51 -21.99 20.60
C SER A 42 -16.89 -20.76 19.79
N ARG A 43 -18.11 -20.75 19.21
CA ARG A 43 -18.64 -19.64 18.40
C ARG A 43 -19.00 -18.40 19.23
N ASN A 44 -19.16 -18.52 20.55
CA ASN A 44 -19.61 -17.41 21.41
C ASN A 44 -18.51 -16.45 21.89
N SER A 45 -17.22 -16.80 21.78
CA SER A 45 -16.11 -15.93 22.22
C SER A 45 -15.76 -14.82 21.21
N LYS A 46 -16.31 -14.87 20.00
CA LYS A 46 -15.85 -14.05 18.87
C LYS A 46 -16.34 -12.60 18.89
N GLY A 47 -17.59 -12.38 19.30
CA GLY A 47 -18.13 -11.02 19.46
C GLY A 47 -17.47 -10.26 20.61
N LEU A 48 -17.14 -10.98 21.68
CA LEU A 48 -16.48 -10.44 22.87
C LEU A 48 -15.06 -9.92 22.56
N VAL A 49 -14.29 -10.66 21.77
CA VAL A 49 -12.95 -10.24 21.34
C VAL A 49 -13.03 -8.96 20.49
N GLY A 50 -14.06 -8.80 19.66
CA GLY A 50 -14.25 -7.59 18.84
C GLY A 50 -14.45 -6.34 19.70
N GLU A 51 -15.33 -6.40 20.71
CA GLU A 51 -15.60 -5.28 21.64
C GLU A 51 -14.36 -4.94 22.48
N GLN A 52 -13.69 -5.95 23.04
CA GLN A 52 -12.44 -5.76 23.80
C GLN A 52 -11.35 -5.05 22.98
N VAL A 53 -11.23 -5.38 21.68
CA VAL A 53 -10.25 -4.74 20.80
C VAL A 53 -10.55 -3.27 20.59
N GLU A 54 -11.82 -2.88 20.43
CA GLU A 54 -12.21 -1.47 20.29
C GLU A 54 -11.94 -0.66 21.55
N ASP A 55 -12.24 -1.23 22.72
CA ASP A 55 -11.94 -0.59 24.01
C ASP A 55 -10.42 -0.40 24.20
N LEU A 56 -9.62 -1.37 23.78
CA LEU A 56 -8.16 -1.30 23.80
C LEU A 56 -7.63 -0.27 22.79
N LEU A 57 -8.22 -0.18 21.60
CA LEU A 57 -7.88 0.85 20.60
C LEU A 57 -8.12 2.26 21.16
N HIS A 58 -9.28 2.49 21.77
CA HIS A 58 -9.56 3.78 22.42
C HIS A 58 -8.58 4.07 23.57
N SER A 59 -8.26 3.04 24.36
CA SER A 59 -7.34 3.15 25.49
C SER A 59 -5.91 3.51 25.06
N ILE A 60 -5.37 2.87 24.01
CA ILE A 60 -4.01 3.14 23.54
C ILE A 60 -3.87 4.52 22.93
N GLU A 61 -4.89 5.03 22.23
CA GLU A 61 -4.88 6.40 21.72
C GLU A 61 -4.86 7.43 22.86
N LYS A 62 -5.62 7.18 23.92
CA LYS A 62 -5.63 8.04 25.11
C LYS A 62 -4.27 8.02 25.83
N CYS A 63 -3.64 6.85 25.89
CA CYS A 63 -2.26 6.72 26.37
C CYS A 63 -1.29 7.52 25.50
N ALA A 64 -1.34 7.35 24.17
CA ALA A 64 -0.46 8.03 23.23
C ALA A 64 -0.58 9.56 23.30
N LYS A 65 -1.80 10.11 23.43
CA LYS A 65 -2.05 11.55 23.63
C LYS A 65 -1.47 12.07 24.95
N SER A 66 -1.61 11.29 26.03
CA SER A 66 -1.14 11.69 27.36
C SER A 66 0.39 11.65 27.47
N ARG A 67 1.05 10.75 26.73
CA ARG A 67 2.51 10.54 26.77
C ARG A 67 3.34 11.60 26.06
N VAL A 68 2.74 12.41 25.18
CA VAL A 68 3.45 13.50 24.47
C VAL A 68 4.13 14.49 25.45
N TYR A 69 3.61 14.59 26.67
CA TYR A 69 4.08 15.52 27.70
C TYR A 69 5.01 14.88 28.74
N LEU A 70 5.30 13.58 28.64
CA LEU A 70 6.20 12.90 29.56
C LEU A 70 7.64 12.96 29.06
N LYS A 71 8.55 13.42 29.92
CA LYS A 71 10.01 13.40 29.67
C LYS A 71 10.73 12.27 30.41
N GLU A 72 10.02 11.52 31.25
CA GLU A 72 10.59 10.47 32.10
C GLU A 72 10.38 9.06 31.51
N LYS A 73 11.21 8.12 31.94
CA LYS A 73 11.13 6.71 31.55
C LYS A 73 9.85 6.09 32.11
N ASP A 74 8.98 5.66 31.22
CA ASP A 74 7.78 4.88 31.52
C ASP A 74 7.96 3.42 31.06
N ASP A 75 6.87 2.64 31.08
CA ASP A 75 6.86 1.21 30.71
C ASP A 75 6.96 1.00 29.18
N HIS A 76 7.98 1.60 28.58
CA HIS A 76 8.36 1.41 27.18
C HIS A 76 8.58 -0.07 26.86
N ALA A 77 9.34 -0.78 27.70
CA ALA A 77 9.69 -2.18 27.47
C ALA A 77 8.46 -3.10 27.52
N GLY A 78 7.52 -2.85 28.44
CA GLY A 78 6.26 -3.58 28.52
C GLY A 78 5.44 -3.42 27.24
N LEU A 79 5.23 -2.17 26.79
CA LEU A 79 4.49 -1.88 25.56
C LEU A 79 5.17 -2.46 24.32
N ASP A 80 6.49 -2.31 24.20
CA ASP A 80 7.23 -2.83 23.06
C ASP A 80 7.13 -4.36 22.97
N SER A 81 7.29 -5.04 24.11
CA SER A 81 7.19 -6.50 24.20
C SER A 81 5.79 -7.01 23.83
N ARG A 82 4.72 -6.44 24.40
CA ARG A 82 3.34 -6.87 24.09
C ARG A 82 2.92 -6.48 22.68
N GLY A 83 3.30 -5.30 22.21
CA GLY A 83 3.04 -4.86 20.84
C GLY A 83 3.68 -5.80 19.82
N THR A 84 4.93 -6.22 20.08
CA THR A 84 5.67 -7.18 19.27
C THR A 84 5.01 -8.56 19.29
N GLU A 85 4.61 -9.05 20.47
CA GLU A 85 3.91 -10.32 20.61
C GLU A 85 2.58 -10.33 19.83
N LEU A 86 1.75 -9.29 20.02
CA LEU A 86 0.47 -9.17 19.32
C LEU A 86 0.68 -9.03 17.80
N TRP A 87 1.70 -8.30 17.35
CA TRP A 87 2.05 -8.19 15.94
C TRP A 87 2.37 -9.57 15.31
N ASN A 88 3.15 -10.38 16.02
CA ASN A 88 3.52 -11.72 15.56
C ASN A 88 2.30 -12.66 15.53
N MET A 89 1.43 -12.58 16.54
CA MET A 89 0.19 -13.36 16.58
C MET A 89 -0.76 -12.98 15.42
N THR A 90 -0.99 -11.69 15.21
CA THR A 90 -1.86 -11.21 14.13
C THR A 90 -1.33 -11.55 12.75
N THR A 91 0.00 -11.54 12.57
CA THR A 91 0.64 -12.01 11.33
C THR A 91 0.32 -13.48 11.06
N LYS A 92 0.36 -14.35 12.08
CA LYS A 92 -0.02 -15.76 11.94
C LYS A 92 -1.51 -15.94 11.63
N LEU A 93 -2.37 -15.17 12.30
CA LEU A 93 -3.82 -15.20 12.09
C LEU A 93 -4.19 -14.79 10.65
N LEU A 94 -3.62 -13.70 10.14
CA LEU A 94 -3.85 -13.22 8.77
C LEU A 94 -3.35 -14.20 7.71
N ARG A 95 -2.23 -14.90 7.95
CA ARG A 95 -1.72 -15.95 7.06
C ARG A 95 -2.56 -17.22 7.07
N SER A 96 -3.25 -17.49 8.17
CA SER A 96 -4.09 -18.68 8.36
C SER A 96 -5.56 -18.45 7.99
N GLU A 97 -5.90 -17.24 7.54
CA GLU A 97 -7.26 -16.84 7.20
C GLU A 97 -7.78 -17.59 5.99
N LYS A 98 -8.99 -18.15 6.11
CA LYS A 98 -9.68 -18.79 4.99
C LYS A 98 -10.70 -17.83 4.38
N PRO A 99 -11.02 -17.95 3.07
CA PRO A 99 -12.03 -17.12 2.42
C PRO A 99 -13.41 -17.13 3.11
N SER A 100 -13.73 -18.19 3.86
CA SER A 100 -14.98 -18.31 4.63
C SER A 100 -15.01 -17.51 5.94
N ASP A 101 -13.89 -16.93 6.37
CA ASP A 101 -13.74 -16.27 7.68
C ASP A 101 -13.98 -14.74 7.62
N ILE A 102 -14.93 -14.29 6.77
CA ILE A 102 -15.20 -12.88 6.50
C ILE A 102 -15.48 -12.06 7.78
N GLU A 103 -16.19 -12.63 8.76
CA GLU A 103 -16.46 -11.95 10.04
C GLU A 103 -15.20 -11.79 10.92
N ASN A 104 -14.21 -12.67 10.81
CA ASN A 104 -12.97 -12.56 11.59
C ASN A 104 -11.98 -11.57 10.92
N LYS A 105 -12.17 -11.29 9.63
CA LYS A 105 -11.30 -10.43 8.81
C LYS A 105 -11.10 -9.06 9.47
N ASN A 106 -12.19 -8.39 9.84
CA ASN A 106 -12.14 -7.05 10.42
C ASN A 106 -11.48 -7.07 11.81
N THR A 107 -11.75 -8.09 12.61
CA THR A 107 -11.12 -8.25 13.93
C THR A 107 -9.60 -8.43 13.82
N TYR A 108 -9.11 -9.22 12.86
CA TYR A 108 -7.67 -9.40 12.67
C TYR A 108 -6.96 -8.11 12.24
N LEU A 109 -7.60 -7.29 11.40
CA LEU A 109 -7.06 -6.00 11.00
C LEU A 109 -7.04 -5.01 12.16
N LYS A 110 -8.09 -4.98 12.98
CA LYS A 110 -8.12 -4.17 14.20
C LYS A 110 -7.07 -4.60 15.23
N LEU A 111 -6.87 -5.91 15.41
CA LEU A 111 -5.80 -6.45 16.25
C LEU A 111 -4.41 -6.05 15.74
N ARG A 112 -4.19 -6.10 14.41
CA ARG A 112 -2.94 -5.65 13.80
C ARG A 112 -2.75 -4.14 13.98
N HIS A 113 -3.83 -3.37 13.91
CA HIS A 113 -3.81 -1.94 14.17
C HIS A 113 -3.49 -1.63 15.64
N LEU A 114 -4.08 -2.38 16.58
CA LEU A 114 -3.79 -2.29 18.00
C LEU A 114 -2.32 -2.60 18.30
N ALA A 115 -1.77 -3.66 17.69
CA ALA A 115 -0.35 -3.99 17.81
C ALA A 115 0.53 -2.84 17.34
N TYR A 116 0.23 -2.28 16.17
CA TYR A 116 0.93 -1.13 15.63
C TYR A 116 0.85 0.09 16.55
N LEU A 117 -0.34 0.48 17.01
CA LEU A 117 -0.52 1.63 17.91
C LEU A 117 0.20 1.43 19.24
N THR A 118 0.30 0.18 19.73
CA THR A 118 1.03 -0.15 20.95
C THR A 118 2.54 0.10 20.76
N LEU A 119 3.10 -0.32 19.63
CA LEU A 119 4.51 -0.07 19.27
C LEU A 119 4.80 1.41 19.01
N ASP A 120 3.90 2.10 18.27
CA ASP A 120 3.96 3.54 18.07
C ASP A 120 3.97 4.29 19.41
N CYS A 121 3.09 3.87 20.34
CA CYS A 121 3.02 4.42 21.68
C CYS A 121 4.34 4.20 22.42
N ALA A 122 4.90 2.98 22.39
CA ALA A 122 6.17 2.66 23.04
C ALA A 122 7.30 3.58 22.57
N GLN A 123 7.43 3.83 21.27
CA GLN A 123 8.53 4.62 20.70
C GLN A 123 8.49 6.11 21.05
N ARG A 124 7.33 6.66 21.41
CA ARG A 124 7.18 8.11 21.66
C ARG A 124 7.99 8.62 22.85
N THR A 125 8.42 7.76 23.78
CA THR A 125 9.14 8.17 25.01
C THR A 125 10.62 7.79 25.05
N CYS A 126 11.12 6.91 24.17
CA CYS A 126 12.52 6.46 24.22
C CYS A 126 13.50 7.38 23.45
N GLY A 127 13.05 8.57 23.04
CA GLY A 127 13.77 9.41 22.08
C GLY A 127 13.64 8.82 20.68
N ARG A 128 13.29 9.64 19.69
CA ARG A 128 13.14 9.21 18.30
C ARG A 128 14.51 8.88 17.69
N THR A 129 15.10 7.77 18.11
CA THR A 129 16.32 7.24 17.49
C THR A 129 16.02 6.94 16.03
N THR A 130 17.01 7.14 15.15
CA THR A 130 16.87 6.81 13.73
C THR A 130 16.39 5.37 13.55
N GLN A 131 17.01 4.43 14.26
CA GLN A 131 16.65 3.01 14.21
C GLN A 131 15.20 2.74 14.63
N GLY A 132 14.72 3.37 15.70
CA GLY A 132 13.33 3.23 16.12
C GLY A 132 12.34 3.84 15.13
N SER A 133 12.69 4.97 14.52
CA SER A 133 11.89 5.59 13.45
C SER A 133 11.84 4.71 12.19
N LEU A 134 12.97 4.15 11.75
CA LEU A 134 13.02 3.22 10.60
C LEU A 134 12.17 1.98 10.88
N ARG A 135 12.29 1.37 12.07
CA ARG A 135 11.46 0.24 12.50
C ARG A 135 9.97 0.59 12.44
N LEU A 136 9.56 1.76 12.94
CA LEU A 136 8.15 2.15 12.89
C LEU A 136 7.64 2.44 11.48
N VAL A 137 8.44 3.05 10.61
CA VAL A 137 8.07 3.21 9.20
C VAL A 137 7.88 1.84 8.56
N LYS A 138 8.81 0.91 8.77
CA LYS A 138 8.73 -0.46 8.25
C LYS A 138 7.45 -1.19 8.70
N ILE A 139 7.12 -1.11 9.98
CA ILE A 139 5.90 -1.71 10.53
C ILE A 139 4.65 -1.02 9.97
N ALA A 140 4.66 0.31 9.88
CA ALA A 140 3.54 1.08 9.33
C ALA A 140 3.29 0.78 7.85
N VAL A 141 4.34 0.68 7.03
CA VAL A 141 4.27 0.32 5.61
C VAL A 141 3.75 -1.12 5.43
N LYS A 142 4.20 -2.07 6.27
CA LYS A 142 3.65 -3.44 6.27
C LYS A 142 2.16 -3.48 6.65
N ALA A 143 1.76 -2.69 7.65
CA ALA A 143 0.36 -2.59 8.06
C ALA A 143 -0.49 -1.92 6.97
N GLY A 144 -0.02 -0.78 6.43
CA GLY A 144 -0.65 -0.02 5.37
C GLY A 144 -0.93 -0.87 4.14
N LYS A 145 0.06 -1.67 3.69
CA LYS A 145 -0.14 -2.60 2.58
C LYS A 145 -1.26 -3.60 2.87
N THR A 146 -1.25 -4.20 4.06
CA THR A 146 -2.29 -5.16 4.48
C THR A 146 -3.69 -4.54 4.47
N TYR A 147 -3.82 -3.27 4.86
CA TYR A 147 -5.10 -2.56 4.87
C TYR A 147 -5.54 -2.16 3.47
N LEU A 148 -4.64 -1.66 2.63
CA LEU A 148 -4.93 -1.29 1.23
C LEU A 148 -5.35 -2.50 0.39
N ASP A 149 -4.70 -3.66 0.58
CA ASP A 149 -5.08 -4.91 -0.10
C ASP A 149 -6.47 -5.44 0.31
N ARG A 150 -7.07 -4.84 1.35
CA ARG A 150 -8.38 -5.20 1.90
C ARG A 150 -9.37 -4.04 1.87
N ASP A 151 -9.03 -2.95 1.20
CA ASP A 151 -9.83 -1.73 1.08
C ASP A 151 -10.20 -1.06 2.44
N GLU A 152 -9.42 -1.31 3.49
CA GLU A 152 -9.57 -0.67 4.81
C GLU A 152 -8.90 0.72 4.82
N VAL A 153 -9.50 1.66 4.10
CA VAL A 153 -8.97 3.01 3.85
C VAL A 153 -8.67 3.78 5.15
N SER A 154 -9.54 3.67 6.15
CA SER A 154 -9.42 4.39 7.43
C SER A 154 -8.19 3.94 8.25
N LEU A 155 -7.96 2.63 8.32
CA LEU A 155 -6.80 2.06 9.02
C LEU A 155 -5.50 2.37 8.27
N ALA A 156 -5.52 2.29 6.92
CA ALA A 156 -4.41 2.67 6.07
C ALA A 156 -4.02 4.15 6.26
N GLU A 157 -5.00 5.05 6.27
CA GLU A 157 -4.78 6.48 6.52
C GLU A 157 -4.15 6.73 7.89
N SER A 158 -4.64 6.06 8.94
CA SER A 158 -4.12 6.20 10.30
C SER A 158 -2.63 5.82 10.38
N VAL A 159 -2.24 4.65 9.87
CA VAL A 159 -0.85 4.18 9.95
C VAL A 159 0.10 4.95 9.03
N LEU A 160 -0.35 5.33 7.82
CA LEU A 160 0.47 6.10 6.89
C LEU A 160 0.64 7.55 7.36
N SER A 161 -0.36 8.15 8.00
CA SER A 161 -0.23 9.47 8.62
C SER A 161 0.80 9.49 9.75
N ASN A 162 0.94 8.38 10.49
CA ASN A 162 2.01 8.26 11.48
C ASN A 162 3.37 8.00 10.83
N ALA A 163 3.45 7.13 9.81
CA ALA A 163 4.67 6.91 9.03
C ALA A 163 5.25 8.22 8.47
N ALA A 164 4.39 9.10 7.95
CA ALA A 164 4.80 10.41 7.44
C ALA A 164 5.56 11.26 8.49
N LYS A 165 5.16 11.19 9.76
CA LYS A 165 5.85 11.90 10.86
C LYS A 165 7.25 11.35 11.08
N TYR A 166 7.40 10.03 11.05
CA TYR A 166 8.71 9.39 11.22
C TYR A 166 9.63 9.63 10.03
N ILE A 167 9.10 9.65 8.80
CA ILE A 167 9.86 10.02 7.60
C ILE A 167 10.32 11.48 7.67
N ASP A 168 9.45 12.40 8.08
CA ASP A 168 9.79 13.81 8.29
C ASP A 168 10.87 13.97 9.37
N ASP A 169 10.74 13.26 10.50
CA ASP A 169 11.76 13.24 11.55
C ASP A 169 13.11 12.68 11.04
N LEU A 170 13.09 11.59 10.27
CA LEU A 170 14.29 11.01 9.65
C LEU A 170 14.94 11.99 8.66
N SER A 171 14.16 12.75 7.90
CA SER A 171 14.68 13.74 6.95
C SER A 171 15.38 14.93 7.62
N LYS A 172 15.00 15.23 8.87
CA LYS A 172 15.59 16.32 9.68
C LYS A 172 16.83 15.88 10.45
N ASN A 173 17.03 14.58 10.63
CA ASN A 173 18.20 14.05 11.31
C ASN A 173 19.43 14.23 10.41
N THR A 174 20.39 15.02 10.88
CA THR A 174 21.65 15.29 10.18
C THR A 174 22.73 14.26 10.45
N THR A 175 22.47 13.26 11.30
CA THR A 175 23.40 12.17 11.59
C THR A 175 23.57 11.31 10.34
N PRO A 176 24.80 11.19 9.80
CA PRO A 176 25.05 10.32 8.65
C PRO A 176 24.66 8.88 8.99
N LEU A 177 23.88 8.26 8.11
CA LEU A 177 23.50 6.86 8.21
C LEU A 177 24.58 5.96 7.61
N LEU A 178 24.63 4.71 8.07
CA LEU A 178 25.39 3.68 7.37
C LEU A 178 24.77 3.45 5.99
N VAL A 179 25.57 2.97 5.03
CA VAL A 179 25.12 2.76 3.64
C VAL A 179 23.89 1.85 3.57
N ASP A 180 23.85 0.80 4.39
CA ASP A 180 22.73 -0.15 4.44
C ASP A 180 21.46 0.48 5.03
N GLU A 181 21.61 1.29 6.09
CA GLU A 181 20.49 2.01 6.72
C GLU A 181 19.91 3.08 5.78
N GLU A 182 20.76 3.75 5.01
CA GLU A 182 20.35 4.70 3.99
C GLU A 182 19.60 4.02 2.84
N GLY A 183 20.06 2.84 2.42
CA GLY A 183 19.34 2.01 1.45
C GLY A 183 17.95 1.60 1.96
N GLU A 184 17.87 1.11 3.19
CA GLU A 184 16.58 0.76 3.84
C GLU A 184 15.66 1.99 3.95
N ARG A 185 16.20 3.15 4.36
CA ARG A 185 15.44 4.41 4.42
C ARG A 185 14.84 4.76 3.06
N ILE A 186 15.63 4.72 1.99
CA ILE A 186 15.17 5.02 0.62
C ILE A 186 14.06 4.06 0.20
N ASN A 187 14.26 2.75 0.40
CA ASN A 187 13.25 1.74 0.07
C ASN A 187 11.95 1.96 0.85
N LEU A 188 12.03 2.22 2.15
CA LEU A 188 10.86 2.48 2.99
C LEU A 188 10.11 3.76 2.61
N GLU A 189 10.84 4.85 2.29
CA GLU A 189 10.22 6.09 1.80
C GLU A 189 9.49 5.86 0.48
N CYS A 190 10.07 5.06 -0.41
CA CYS A 190 9.45 4.74 -1.70
C CYS A 190 8.21 3.84 -1.53
N GLU A 191 8.29 2.78 -0.72
CA GLU A 191 7.13 1.94 -0.40
C GLU A 191 6.01 2.76 0.24
N PHE A 192 6.35 3.69 1.13
CA PHE A 192 5.41 4.64 1.71
C PHE A 192 4.73 5.50 0.64
N LEU A 193 5.50 6.09 -0.28
CA LEU A 193 4.93 6.92 -1.36
C LEU A 193 4.00 6.12 -2.26
N VAL A 194 4.37 4.89 -2.64
CA VAL A 194 3.51 3.98 -3.41
C VAL A 194 2.16 3.78 -2.73
N GLN A 195 2.18 3.49 -1.43
CA GLN A 195 0.95 3.30 -0.65
C GLN A 195 0.15 4.60 -0.49
N ARG A 196 0.81 5.77 -0.40
CA ARG A 196 0.13 7.08 -0.36
C ARG A 196 -0.56 7.42 -1.68
N ILE A 197 -0.01 7.03 -2.82
CA ILE A 197 -0.65 7.17 -4.13
C ILE A 197 -1.96 6.35 -4.13
N GLU A 198 -1.86 5.06 -3.79
CA GLU A 198 -3.04 4.17 -3.75
C GLU A 198 -4.10 4.65 -2.76
N LEU A 199 -3.69 5.03 -1.54
CA LEU A 199 -4.62 5.58 -0.53
C LEU A 199 -5.35 6.82 -1.04
N SER A 200 -4.62 7.79 -1.61
CA SER A 200 -5.20 9.03 -2.10
C SER A 200 -6.20 8.77 -3.22
N PHE A 201 -5.89 7.80 -4.08
CA PHE A 201 -6.80 7.36 -5.13
C PHE A 201 -8.08 6.71 -4.58
N LEU A 202 -7.96 5.82 -3.59
CA LEU A 202 -9.11 5.19 -2.91
C LEU A 202 -9.97 6.21 -2.15
N GLN A 203 -9.36 7.30 -1.66
CA GLN A 203 -10.07 8.44 -1.07
C GLN A 203 -10.71 9.38 -2.12
N HIS A 204 -10.66 9.02 -3.41
CA HIS A 204 -11.13 9.84 -4.53
C HIS A 204 -10.43 11.20 -4.65
N ASN A 205 -9.23 11.35 -4.10
CA ASN A 205 -8.41 12.56 -4.19
C ASN A 205 -7.29 12.37 -5.22
N ILE A 206 -7.67 12.52 -6.50
CA ILE A 206 -6.74 12.33 -7.64
C ILE A 206 -5.58 13.32 -7.61
N ASN A 207 -5.82 14.57 -7.22
CA ASN A 207 -4.77 15.59 -7.14
C ASN A 207 -3.69 15.19 -6.12
N ALA A 208 -4.09 14.64 -4.97
CA ALA A 208 -3.15 14.12 -3.99
C ALA A 208 -2.41 12.89 -4.51
N ALA A 209 -3.08 11.97 -5.21
CA ALA A 209 -2.44 10.82 -5.82
C ALA A 209 -1.38 11.24 -6.86
N GLU A 210 -1.68 12.26 -7.67
CA GLU A 210 -0.77 12.81 -8.67
C GLU A 210 0.45 13.48 -8.04
N LEU A 211 0.25 14.32 -7.00
CA LEU A 211 1.35 14.92 -6.26
C LEU A 211 2.28 13.85 -5.66
N MET A 212 1.72 12.82 -5.04
CA MET A 212 2.50 11.72 -4.47
C MET A 212 3.23 10.92 -5.56
N CYS A 213 2.60 10.73 -6.72
CA CYS A 213 3.22 10.08 -7.87
C CYS A 213 4.43 10.87 -8.37
N ASN A 214 4.30 12.19 -8.54
CA ASN A 214 5.39 13.03 -9.00
C ASN A 214 6.56 13.01 -8.00
N ASN A 215 6.27 13.05 -6.70
CA ASN A 215 7.30 12.89 -5.66
C ASN A 215 8.00 11.54 -5.76
N ALA A 216 7.25 10.45 -5.98
CA ALA A 216 7.83 9.12 -6.13
C ALA A 216 8.72 9.03 -7.38
N MET A 217 8.23 9.49 -8.54
CA MET A 217 8.98 9.55 -9.80
C MET A 217 10.28 10.35 -9.65
N GLU A 218 10.22 11.54 -9.03
CA GLU A 218 11.42 12.35 -8.77
C GLU A 218 12.45 11.58 -7.94
N ARG A 219 12.02 10.85 -6.90
CA ARG A 219 12.92 10.02 -6.10
C ARG A 219 13.53 8.87 -6.90
N PHE A 220 12.78 8.25 -7.81
CA PHE A 220 13.28 7.17 -8.65
C PHE A 220 14.25 7.63 -9.74
N SER A 221 14.16 8.89 -10.14
CA SER A 221 14.95 9.48 -11.24
C SER A 221 16.09 10.40 -10.77
N ARG A 222 16.23 10.67 -9.46
CA ARG A 222 17.15 11.68 -8.92
C ARG A 222 18.64 11.41 -9.17
N ASP A 223 19.06 10.14 -9.21
CA ASP A 223 20.43 9.72 -9.57
C ASP A 223 20.42 8.22 -9.96
N GLU A 224 21.26 7.82 -10.90
CA GLU A 224 21.46 6.41 -11.29
C GLU A 224 21.96 5.57 -10.11
N SER A 225 22.69 6.18 -9.17
CA SER A 225 23.11 5.54 -7.93
C SER A 225 21.95 5.26 -6.95
N ALA A 226 20.91 6.10 -6.94
CA ALA A 226 19.71 5.89 -6.14
C ALA A 226 18.75 4.91 -6.83
N ALA A 227 18.64 5.03 -8.16
CA ALA A 227 17.80 4.15 -8.99
C ALA A 227 18.22 2.67 -8.90
N SER A 228 19.53 2.41 -8.72
CA SER A 228 20.11 1.07 -8.57
C SER A 228 20.01 0.50 -7.15
N ARG A 229 19.81 1.34 -6.12
CA ARG A 229 19.58 0.91 -4.73
C ARG A 229 18.13 0.55 -4.43
N LEU A 230 17.22 1.00 -5.29
CA LEU A 230 15.81 0.71 -5.14
C LEU A 230 15.54 -0.75 -5.50
N GLU A 231 14.84 -1.45 -4.62
CA GLU A 231 14.44 -2.82 -4.89
C GLU A 231 13.43 -2.90 -6.04
N SER A 232 13.63 -3.88 -6.95
CA SER A 232 12.75 -4.14 -8.10
C SER A 232 11.27 -4.24 -7.68
N ARG A 233 10.99 -4.95 -6.57
CA ARG A 233 9.63 -5.13 -6.03
C ARG A 233 8.87 -3.82 -5.79
N ILE A 234 9.58 -2.73 -5.46
CA ILE A 234 8.97 -1.43 -5.18
C ILE A 234 8.53 -0.77 -6.48
N ARG A 235 9.35 -0.86 -7.53
CA ARG A 235 8.98 -0.41 -8.89
C ARG A 235 7.80 -1.20 -9.43
N GLU A 236 7.80 -2.53 -9.25
CA GLU A 236 6.64 -3.35 -9.61
C GLU A 236 5.39 -2.91 -8.87
N SER A 237 5.49 -2.69 -7.55
CA SER A 237 4.36 -2.26 -6.75
C SER A 237 3.82 -0.91 -7.21
N LEU A 238 4.69 0.04 -7.55
CA LEU A 238 4.28 1.29 -8.17
C LEU A 238 3.59 1.06 -9.51
N GLY A 239 4.22 0.31 -10.40
CA GLY A 239 3.67 -0.04 -11.71
C GLY A 239 2.26 -0.63 -11.60
N LYS A 240 2.02 -1.53 -10.63
CA LYS A 240 0.69 -2.09 -10.33
C LYS A 240 -0.31 -1.01 -9.91
N VAL A 241 0.07 -0.12 -9.00
CA VAL A 241 -0.80 0.97 -8.53
C VAL A 241 -1.15 1.92 -9.67
N LEU A 242 -0.15 2.37 -10.44
CA LEU A 242 -0.35 3.25 -11.59
C LEU A 242 -1.23 2.59 -12.67
N TYR A 243 -1.00 1.29 -12.93
CA TYR A 243 -1.82 0.50 -13.84
C TYR A 243 -3.27 0.38 -13.37
N LYS A 244 -3.51 0.09 -12.08
CA LYS A 244 -4.83 0.04 -11.47
C LYS A 244 -5.57 1.38 -11.62
N ILE A 245 -4.90 2.49 -11.33
CA ILE A 245 -5.44 3.85 -11.49
C ILE A 245 -5.78 4.12 -12.96
N GLY A 246 -4.86 3.82 -13.88
CA GLY A 246 -5.06 3.98 -15.31
C GLY A 246 -6.27 3.20 -15.83
N LYS A 247 -6.40 1.92 -15.48
CA LYS A 247 -7.58 1.10 -15.82
C LYS A 247 -8.87 1.71 -15.29
N ASP A 248 -8.89 2.18 -14.06
CA ASP A 248 -10.09 2.78 -13.46
C ASP A 248 -10.49 4.10 -14.14
N MET A 249 -9.53 4.95 -14.51
CA MET A 249 -9.79 6.17 -15.30
C MET A 249 -10.44 5.83 -16.65
N VAL A 250 -9.93 4.81 -17.34
CA VAL A 250 -10.50 4.32 -18.60
C VAL A 250 -11.91 3.78 -18.40
N LYS A 251 -12.16 3.01 -17.33
CA LYS A 251 -13.50 2.52 -16.98
C LYS A 251 -14.49 3.67 -16.73
N ARG A 252 -14.02 4.81 -16.19
CA ARG A 252 -14.80 6.04 -16.00
C ARG A 252 -14.89 6.95 -17.23
N ALA A 253 -14.48 6.44 -18.40
CA ALA A 253 -14.40 7.19 -19.67
C ALA A 253 -13.47 8.42 -19.65
N ASN A 254 -12.59 8.54 -18.66
CA ASN A 254 -11.54 9.56 -18.64
C ASN A 254 -10.29 9.02 -19.35
N LEU A 255 -10.38 8.95 -20.68
CA LEU A 255 -9.38 8.28 -21.51
C LEU A 255 -8.01 8.99 -21.50
N THR A 256 -7.99 10.33 -21.55
CA THR A 256 -6.74 11.11 -21.53
C THR A 256 -5.94 10.85 -20.26
N ASN A 257 -6.56 10.97 -19.08
CA ASN A 257 -5.87 10.65 -17.83
C ASN A 257 -5.51 9.16 -17.76
N GLY A 258 -6.36 8.29 -18.29
CA GLY A 258 -6.07 6.86 -18.43
C GLY A 258 -4.74 6.60 -19.15
N VAL A 259 -4.56 7.20 -20.34
CA VAL A 259 -3.30 7.12 -21.12
C VAL A 259 -2.11 7.63 -20.31
N GLU A 260 -2.24 8.76 -19.60
CA GLU A 260 -1.15 9.33 -18.81
C GLU A 260 -0.72 8.44 -17.63
N TRP A 261 -1.66 7.84 -16.90
CA TRP A 261 -1.34 6.91 -15.82
C TRP A 261 -0.74 5.60 -16.35
N LEU A 262 -1.29 5.05 -17.44
CA LEU A 262 -0.76 3.84 -18.09
C LEU A 262 0.65 4.06 -18.65
N ALA A 263 0.90 5.23 -19.24
CA ALA A 263 2.22 5.61 -19.73
C ALA A 263 3.27 5.67 -18.63
N ARG A 264 2.94 6.32 -17.50
CA ARG A 264 3.84 6.37 -16.33
C ARG A 264 4.07 4.98 -15.75
N ALA A 265 3.05 4.12 -15.73
CA ALA A 265 3.21 2.73 -15.31
C ALA A 265 4.21 1.99 -16.22
N LEU A 266 4.17 2.22 -17.53
CA LEU A 266 5.09 1.59 -18.48
C LEU A 266 6.54 2.06 -18.29
N GLU A 267 6.75 3.35 -18.05
CA GLU A 267 8.08 3.92 -17.77
C GLU A 267 8.71 3.32 -16.50
N ILE A 268 7.89 3.11 -15.46
CA ILE A 268 8.35 2.55 -14.19
C ILE A 268 8.72 1.07 -14.30
N VAL A 269 7.96 0.30 -15.09
CA VAL A 269 8.18 -1.14 -15.30
C VAL A 269 9.13 -1.36 -16.49
N ASP A 270 10.24 -0.63 -16.51
CA ASP A 270 11.31 -0.81 -17.49
C ASP A 270 12.11 -2.10 -17.16
N PRO A 271 12.33 -3.00 -18.13
CA PRO A 271 13.14 -4.21 -17.95
C PRO A 271 14.53 -3.98 -17.35
N LYS A 272 15.14 -2.80 -17.58
CA LYS A 272 16.44 -2.42 -17.00
C LYS A 272 16.40 -2.45 -15.47
N TYR A 273 15.27 -2.11 -14.86
CA TYR A 273 15.18 -1.91 -13.42
C TYR A 273 14.34 -2.94 -12.70
N VAL A 274 13.33 -3.52 -13.37
CA VAL A 274 12.43 -4.51 -12.78
C VAL A 274 12.93 -5.94 -13.00
N GLY A 275 13.83 -6.14 -13.96
CA GLY A 275 14.30 -7.47 -14.36
C GLY A 275 13.32 -8.15 -15.32
N SER A 276 13.66 -9.38 -15.72
CA SER A 276 12.93 -10.17 -16.72
C SER A 276 12.08 -11.30 -16.11
N GLU A 277 11.75 -11.19 -14.81
CA GLU A 277 10.91 -12.17 -14.15
C GLU A 277 9.54 -12.26 -14.82
N ARG A 278 8.98 -13.47 -14.84
CA ARG A 278 7.70 -13.76 -15.51
C ARG A 278 6.61 -12.79 -15.05
N PHE A 279 6.56 -12.49 -13.76
CA PHE A 279 5.56 -11.59 -13.19
C PHE A 279 5.68 -10.16 -13.75
N ALA A 280 6.89 -9.59 -13.75
CA ALA A 280 7.16 -8.26 -14.30
C ALA A 280 6.83 -8.18 -15.80
N ALA A 281 7.15 -9.23 -16.56
CA ALA A 281 6.84 -9.32 -17.98
C ALA A 281 5.33 -9.31 -18.26
N GLU A 282 4.53 -10.07 -17.49
CA GLU A 282 3.06 -10.05 -17.63
C GLU A 282 2.44 -8.72 -17.21
N LEU A 283 2.94 -8.08 -16.14
CA LEU A 283 2.49 -6.75 -15.74
C LEU A 283 2.74 -5.73 -16.85
N ARG A 284 3.95 -5.70 -17.41
CA ARG A 284 4.32 -4.81 -18.51
C ARG A 284 3.48 -5.08 -19.75
N PHE A 285 3.26 -6.35 -20.09
CA PHE A 285 2.39 -6.75 -21.18
C PHE A 285 0.96 -6.17 -21.00
N GLY A 286 0.37 -6.35 -19.81
CA GLY A 286 -0.96 -5.84 -19.50
C GLY A 286 -1.05 -4.31 -19.57
N ILE A 287 -0.02 -3.60 -19.09
CA ILE A 287 0.09 -2.14 -19.20
C ILE A 287 0.12 -1.72 -20.68
N MET A 288 1.00 -2.30 -21.49
CA MET A 288 1.13 -1.96 -22.91
C MET A 288 -0.17 -2.22 -23.68
N GLN A 289 -0.79 -3.36 -23.46
CA GLN A 289 -2.06 -3.71 -24.09
C GLN A 289 -3.14 -2.67 -23.80
N ASN A 290 -3.32 -2.30 -22.52
CA ASN A 290 -4.32 -1.30 -22.13
C ASN A 290 -3.95 0.10 -22.64
N LEU A 291 -2.66 0.44 -22.68
CA LEU A 291 -2.20 1.72 -23.19
C LEU A 291 -2.55 1.87 -24.68
N VAL A 292 -2.21 0.89 -25.51
CA VAL A 292 -2.56 0.89 -26.94
C VAL A 292 -4.07 0.97 -27.13
N GLN A 293 -4.83 0.10 -26.46
CA GLN A 293 -6.30 0.10 -26.57
C GLN A 293 -6.93 1.43 -26.15
N THR A 294 -6.38 2.09 -25.14
CA THR A 294 -6.88 3.39 -24.66
C THR A 294 -6.49 4.51 -25.61
N SER A 295 -5.24 4.53 -26.08
CA SER A 295 -4.76 5.48 -27.08
C SER A 295 -5.56 5.45 -28.37
N LEU A 296 -5.96 4.25 -28.84
CA LEU A 296 -6.85 4.14 -30.01
C LEU A 296 -8.22 4.78 -29.76
N LYS A 297 -8.73 4.71 -28.53
CA LYS A 297 -10.01 5.29 -28.14
C LYS A 297 -9.96 6.81 -27.97
N THR A 298 -8.82 7.41 -27.60
CA THR A 298 -8.72 8.88 -27.43
C THR A 298 -8.76 9.61 -28.76
N GLN A 299 -8.29 8.97 -29.84
CA GLN A 299 -8.19 9.52 -31.20
C GLN A 299 -7.31 10.77 -31.31
N VAL A 300 -6.52 11.05 -30.26
CA VAL A 300 -5.56 12.14 -30.27
C VAL A 300 -4.35 11.67 -31.09
N PRO A 301 -3.90 12.42 -32.11
CA PRO A 301 -2.80 11.99 -32.98
C PRO A 301 -1.53 11.59 -32.22
N ASN A 302 -1.25 12.29 -31.11
CA ASN A 302 -0.11 11.99 -30.25
C ASN A 302 -0.23 10.63 -29.55
N ASP A 303 -1.42 10.27 -29.11
CA ASP A 303 -1.70 9.00 -28.44
C ASP A 303 -1.68 7.84 -29.45
N LEU A 304 -2.17 8.06 -30.67
CA LEU A 304 -2.11 7.09 -31.77
C LEU A 304 -0.68 6.73 -32.14
N ARG A 305 0.19 7.73 -32.32
CA ARG A 305 1.62 7.50 -32.55
C ARG A 305 2.26 6.73 -31.40
N LYS A 306 1.91 7.05 -30.16
CA LYS A 306 2.37 6.30 -28.99
C LYS A 306 1.88 4.84 -29.00
N ALA A 307 0.66 4.59 -29.47
CA ALA A 307 0.13 3.25 -29.63
C ALA A 307 0.97 2.45 -30.64
N GLU A 308 1.36 3.06 -31.75
CA GLU A 308 2.25 2.47 -32.76
C GLU A 308 3.62 2.11 -32.16
N GLU A 309 4.27 3.06 -31.50
CA GLU A 309 5.58 2.86 -30.84
C GLU A 309 5.52 1.70 -29.83
N VAL A 310 4.46 1.63 -29.03
CA VAL A 310 4.28 0.53 -28.05
C VAL A 310 4.02 -0.79 -28.76
N MET A 311 3.25 -0.80 -29.86
CA MET A 311 2.98 -2.02 -30.63
C MET A 311 4.24 -2.59 -31.27
N GLU A 312 5.14 -1.75 -31.78
CA GLU A 312 6.43 -2.21 -32.31
C GLU A 312 7.23 -2.97 -31.24
N ILE A 313 7.23 -2.46 -30.00
CA ILE A 313 7.87 -3.13 -28.87
C ILE A 313 7.17 -4.45 -28.56
N MET A 314 5.82 -4.47 -28.53
CA MET A 314 5.06 -5.69 -28.24
C MET A 314 5.30 -6.79 -29.27
N VAL A 315 5.36 -6.45 -30.57
CA VAL A 315 5.64 -7.40 -31.66
C VAL A 315 7.04 -7.99 -31.53
N LYS A 316 8.02 -7.16 -31.13
CA LYS A 316 9.40 -7.62 -30.92
C LYS A 316 9.55 -8.53 -29.70
N GLU A 317 8.89 -8.19 -28.60
CA GLU A 317 9.06 -8.90 -27.32
C GLU A 317 8.17 -10.13 -27.19
N TRP A 318 6.97 -10.13 -27.80
CA TRP A 318 6.02 -11.23 -27.75
C TRP A 318 5.48 -11.61 -29.14
N PRO A 319 6.34 -11.99 -30.10
CA PRO A 319 5.94 -12.27 -31.48
C PRO A 319 4.97 -13.45 -31.64
N GLU A 320 4.92 -14.36 -30.66
CA GLU A 320 4.07 -15.55 -30.72
C GLU A 320 2.67 -15.34 -30.10
N ARG A 321 2.44 -14.21 -29.42
CA ARG A 321 1.18 -13.98 -28.72
C ARG A 321 0.10 -13.48 -29.69
N LEU A 322 -0.95 -14.28 -29.87
CA LEU A 322 -2.06 -13.96 -30.77
C LEU A 322 -2.71 -12.61 -30.48
N ASN A 323 -2.85 -12.25 -29.21
CA ASN A 323 -3.45 -10.97 -28.81
C ASN A 323 -2.62 -9.75 -29.24
N VAL A 324 -1.30 -9.88 -29.41
CA VAL A 324 -0.45 -8.83 -29.99
C VAL A 324 -0.81 -8.61 -31.45
N HIS A 325 -0.95 -9.69 -32.24
CA HIS A 325 -1.34 -9.60 -33.65
C HIS A 325 -2.75 -9.05 -33.83
N CYS A 326 -3.71 -9.48 -33.02
CA CYS A 326 -5.06 -8.93 -33.03
C CYS A 326 -5.06 -7.42 -32.72
N LEU A 327 -4.26 -6.99 -31.75
CA LEU A 327 -4.14 -5.58 -31.38
C LEU A 327 -3.42 -4.77 -32.48
N GLY A 328 -2.44 -5.35 -33.15
CA GLY A 328 -1.78 -4.73 -34.31
C GLY A 328 -2.75 -4.49 -35.47
N LEU A 329 -3.64 -5.45 -35.74
CA LEU A 329 -4.72 -5.26 -36.71
C LEU A 329 -5.67 -4.13 -36.28
N ASP A 330 -6.02 -4.06 -35.00
CA ASP A 330 -6.84 -2.97 -34.46
C ASP A 330 -6.21 -1.59 -34.71
N VAL A 331 -4.88 -1.46 -34.55
CA VAL A 331 -4.15 -0.21 -34.87
C VAL A 331 -4.23 0.11 -36.36
N ILE A 332 -3.94 -0.85 -37.25
CA ILE A 332 -3.99 -0.64 -38.70
C ILE A 332 -5.38 -0.19 -39.15
N VAL A 333 -6.43 -0.88 -38.66
CA VAL A 333 -7.80 -0.54 -39.04
C VAL A 333 -8.18 0.85 -38.50
N ALA A 334 -7.76 1.22 -37.30
CA ALA A 334 -8.01 2.55 -36.74
C ALA A 334 -7.31 3.66 -37.53
N GLN A 335 -6.13 3.39 -38.10
CA GLN A 335 -5.42 4.33 -38.98
C GLN A 335 -6.13 4.49 -40.33
N GLU A 336 -6.56 3.37 -40.95
CA GLU A 336 -7.17 3.39 -42.28
C GLU A 336 -8.60 3.95 -42.29
N LEU A 337 -9.43 3.57 -41.30
CA LEU A 337 -10.83 3.99 -41.23
C LEU A 337 -11.03 5.30 -40.46
N GLY A 338 -10.03 5.73 -39.69
CA GLY A 338 -10.21 6.67 -38.59
C GLY A 338 -10.84 6.00 -37.37
N ALA A 339 -10.38 6.37 -36.17
CA ALA A 339 -10.76 5.72 -34.92
C ALA A 339 -12.27 5.79 -34.60
N GLU A 340 -13.01 6.80 -35.09
CA GLU A 340 -14.47 6.90 -34.93
C GLU A 340 -15.19 5.78 -35.68
N ALA A 341 -14.85 5.57 -36.95
CA ALA A 341 -15.45 4.54 -37.79
C ALA A 341 -15.04 3.13 -37.32
N TYR A 342 -13.81 2.97 -36.81
CA TYR A 342 -13.34 1.72 -36.21
C TYR A 342 -14.18 1.32 -34.98
N HIS A 343 -14.36 2.22 -34.02
CA HIS A 343 -15.14 1.92 -32.82
C HIS A 343 -16.64 1.78 -33.11
N ALA A 344 -17.20 2.57 -34.03
CA ALA A 344 -18.58 2.39 -34.50
C ALA A 344 -18.77 1.02 -35.17
N GLY A 345 -17.81 0.56 -35.99
CA GLY A 345 -17.85 -0.75 -36.62
C GLY A 345 -17.73 -1.92 -35.64
N LYS A 346 -16.95 -1.77 -34.56
CA LYS A 346 -16.79 -2.79 -33.50
C LYS A 346 -18.09 -2.99 -32.71
N LEU A 347 -18.81 -1.90 -32.41
CA LEU A 347 -20.12 -1.92 -31.73
C LEU A 347 -21.25 -2.51 -32.60
N VAL A 348 -21.13 -2.43 -33.94
CA VAL A 348 -22.11 -2.97 -34.88
C VAL A 348 -21.88 -4.48 -35.13
N LYS A 349 -20.64 -4.97 -35.07
CA LYS A 349 -20.30 -6.38 -35.28
C LYS A 349 -20.40 -7.25 -34.03
N PHE A 350 -20.26 -6.66 -32.84
CA PHE A 350 -20.41 -7.35 -31.56
C PHE A 350 -21.40 -6.55 -30.71
N GLY A 351 -22.62 -7.07 -30.55
CA GLY A 351 -23.66 -6.45 -29.72
C GLY A 351 -23.21 -6.25 -28.25
N PRO A 352 -24.05 -5.64 -27.38
CA PRO A 352 -23.64 -5.12 -26.07
C PRO A 352 -23.35 -6.18 -24.98
N THR A 353 -22.73 -7.32 -25.32
CA THR A 353 -22.64 -8.50 -24.43
C THR A 353 -21.23 -9.08 -24.22
N GLU A 354 -20.15 -8.37 -24.53
CA GLU A 354 -18.78 -8.85 -24.23
C GLU A 354 -18.02 -8.01 -23.19
N ALA A 355 -18.72 -7.23 -22.37
CA ALA A 355 -18.12 -6.59 -21.19
C ALA A 355 -17.83 -7.59 -20.04
N GLY A 356 -18.30 -8.85 -20.13
CA GLY A 356 -18.27 -9.80 -19.01
C GLY A 356 -17.31 -10.99 -19.13
N ILE A 357 -16.75 -11.29 -20.30
CA ILE A 357 -16.05 -12.58 -20.51
C ILE A 357 -14.52 -12.49 -20.29
N LEU A 358 -13.95 -11.27 -20.27
CA LEU A 358 -12.54 -11.06 -19.90
C LEU A 358 -12.33 -10.68 -18.42
N ASP A 359 -13.39 -10.35 -17.68
CA ASP A 359 -13.27 -9.95 -16.26
C ASP A 359 -13.16 -11.17 -15.31
N GLU A 360 -13.63 -12.36 -15.71
CA GLU A 360 -13.57 -13.57 -14.88
C GLU A 360 -12.24 -14.34 -14.97
N ALA A 361 -11.42 -14.11 -16.00
CA ALA A 361 -10.11 -14.75 -16.14
C ALA A 361 -9.01 -14.05 -15.32
N ASP A 362 -9.16 -12.75 -15.04
CA ASP A 362 -8.18 -11.96 -14.29
C ASP A 362 -8.25 -12.19 -12.77
N HIS A 363 -9.36 -12.73 -12.25
CA HIS A 363 -9.50 -13.06 -10.83
C HIS A 363 -8.67 -14.28 -10.40
N TYR A 364 -8.21 -15.11 -11.34
CA TYR A 364 -7.44 -16.33 -11.04
C TYR A 364 -5.91 -16.18 -11.16
N CYS A 365 -5.38 -15.06 -11.64
CA CYS A 365 -3.93 -14.89 -11.87
C CYS A 365 -3.18 -14.07 -10.80
N PHE A 366 -3.85 -13.49 -9.80
CA PHE A 366 -3.21 -12.63 -8.80
C PHE A 366 -3.29 -13.13 -7.35
N SER A 367 -3.77 -14.35 -7.11
CA SER A 367 -3.68 -15.00 -5.80
C SER A 367 -2.41 -15.84 -5.68
N SER A 368 -1.41 -15.27 -4.99
CA SER A 368 -0.43 -15.94 -4.12
C SER A 368 0.29 -17.20 -4.65
N SER A 369 1.57 -17.04 -4.95
CA SER A 369 2.61 -17.93 -4.40
C SER A 369 3.99 -17.35 -4.71
N HIS A 370 4.64 -16.75 -3.70
CA HIS A 370 6.09 -16.76 -3.41
C HIS A 370 6.37 -15.75 -2.28
N GLU A 371 6.05 -16.15 -1.05
CA GLU A 371 6.76 -15.66 0.15
C GLU A 371 7.52 -16.87 0.71
N ASP A 372 8.64 -17.22 0.09
CA ASP A 372 9.67 -18.07 0.69
C ASP A 372 11.02 -17.41 0.43
N ASP A 373 11.46 -16.65 1.43
CA ASP A 373 12.85 -16.51 1.91
C ASP A 373 13.05 -15.16 2.60
N VAL A 374 12.65 -15.09 3.87
CA VAL A 374 13.36 -14.26 4.86
C VAL A 374 13.55 -15.13 6.10
N GLN A 375 14.71 -15.75 6.17
CA GLN A 375 15.25 -16.31 7.41
C GLN A 375 15.28 -15.22 8.49
N HIS A 376 14.83 -15.61 9.69
CA HIS A 376 15.07 -14.97 10.99
C HIS A 376 15.62 -13.53 10.97
N SER A 377 14.72 -12.56 10.86
CA SER A 377 14.89 -11.28 11.54
C SER A 377 13.77 -11.15 12.54
N SER A 378 14.12 -11.21 13.82
CA SER A 378 13.31 -10.62 14.87
C SER A 378 13.08 -9.14 14.52
N ILE A 379 11.89 -8.65 14.86
CA ILE A 379 11.45 -7.25 14.73
C ILE A 379 12.50 -6.26 15.19
#